data_AF-A0A8J2EC65-F1
#
_entry.id   AF-A0A8J2EC65-F1
#
_cell.length_a   1.000
_cell.length_b   1.000
_cell.length_c   1.000
_cell.angle_alpha   90.00
_cell.angle_beta   90.00
_cell.angle_gamma   90.00
#
_symmetry.space_group_name_H-M   'P 1'
#
loop_
_entity.id
_entity.type
_entity.pdbx_description
1 polymer ?
#
loop_
_entity_poly.entity_id
_entity_poly.type
_entity_poly.pdbx_seq_one_letter_code
_entity_poly.pdbx_strand_id
1 'polypeptide(L)'
;MAEDSPFVAMLVDMGFSKERSEKALKATGNVGVQPAMDWLFSNTEDEVPQTGASSAETQVSPQESSSAQSSASTATASTEKVEYHATKSGHDSFSESLEEKKPLTEDEKKEKLKQLEEKMRQKRKEREELEKQESLEKEKIRIKSGKEMAEAKKKMEELEMKKLLEQRKREKEEDRIARQAIREKIEADKAARRAKAAAEYGNLVPSVPVPTPAPAPAPAPTPAAPKRDYTETRLQIRLTNGDTLTQTFGAKEQLSAVRLYIEMNRTDPPGPFNLLTNFPRKVFSFEDYDAPLDVLGLVPSAVVIVQKKVE
;
A
#
# COMPACT_ATOMS: atom_id res chain seq x y z
N MET A 1 23.77 -31.03 16.47
CA MET A 1 24.19 -30.28 15.26
C MET A 1 23.09 -29.28 15.01
N ALA A 2 23.32 -28.01 15.33
CA ALA A 2 22.32 -26.96 15.17
C ALA A 2 22.29 -26.55 13.69
N GLU A 3 21.13 -26.73 13.06
CA GLU A 3 20.85 -26.26 11.71
C GLU A 3 20.99 -24.74 11.67
N ASP A 4 22.11 -24.23 11.15
CA ASP A 4 22.30 -22.81 10.86
C ASP A 4 21.38 -22.45 9.68
N SER A 5 20.14 -22.06 10.00
CA SER A 5 19.19 -21.53 9.04
C SER A 5 19.78 -20.29 8.35
N PRO A 6 19.68 -20.13 7.02
CA PRO A 6 20.27 -19.00 6.29
C PRO A 6 19.78 -17.63 6.79
N PHE A 7 18.65 -17.63 7.48
CA PHE A 7 18.05 -16.45 8.09
C PHE A 7 18.80 -15.96 9.33
N VAL A 8 19.49 -16.85 10.07
CA VAL A 8 20.31 -16.46 11.24
C VAL A 8 21.49 -15.61 10.76
N ALA A 9 22.18 -16.04 9.70
CA ALA A 9 23.30 -15.30 9.14
C ALA A 9 22.88 -13.90 8.64
N MET A 10 21.71 -13.78 8.01
CA MET A 10 21.18 -12.51 7.52
C MET A 10 20.81 -11.54 8.65
N LEU A 11 20.24 -12.06 9.75
CA LEU A 11 19.96 -11.25 10.94
C LEU A 11 21.23 -10.81 11.67
N VAL A 12 22.25 -11.67 11.70
CA VAL A 12 23.57 -11.33 12.25
C VAL A 12 24.28 -10.26 11.42
N ASP A 13 24.21 -10.36 10.09
CA ASP A 13 24.76 -9.37 9.16
C ASP A 13 24.06 -8.00 9.32
N MET A 14 22.78 -8.00 9.71
CA MET A 14 22.01 -6.79 10.03
C MET A 14 22.25 -6.27 11.47
N GLY A 15 23.12 -6.91 12.25
CA GLY A 15 23.59 -6.42 13.55
C GLY A 15 22.88 -7.02 14.77
N PHE A 16 22.08 -8.06 14.62
CA PHE A 16 21.47 -8.77 15.75
C PHE A 16 22.38 -9.91 16.25
N SER A 17 22.38 -10.20 17.56
CA SER A 17 23.19 -11.32 18.07
C SER A 17 22.68 -12.66 17.54
N LYS A 18 23.60 -13.62 17.35
CA LYS A 18 23.27 -14.96 16.81
C LYS A 18 22.20 -15.66 17.66
N GLU A 19 22.37 -15.64 18.98
CA GLU A 19 21.45 -16.28 19.93
C GLU A 19 20.03 -15.68 19.88
N ARG A 20 19.93 -14.36 19.72
CA ARG A 20 18.65 -13.67 19.63
C ARG A 20 17.96 -13.93 18.29
N SER A 21 18.74 -13.94 17.22
CA SER A 21 18.28 -14.29 15.87
C SER A 21 17.72 -15.72 15.83
N GLU A 22 18.38 -16.68 16.48
CA GLU A 22 17.87 -18.04 16.62
C GLU A 22 16.60 -18.13 17.48
N LYS A 23 16.52 -17.38 18.59
CA LYS A 23 15.32 -17.33 19.45
C LYS A 23 14.13 -16.75 18.68
N ALA A 24 14.35 -15.70 17.91
CA ALA A 24 13.34 -15.07 17.08
C ALA A 24 12.87 -15.97 15.94
N LEU A 25 13.79 -16.68 15.29
CA LEU A 25 13.45 -17.64 14.24
C LEU A 25 12.69 -18.85 14.80
N LYS A 26 13.02 -19.32 16.01
CA LYS A 26 12.24 -20.37 16.69
C LYS A 26 10.84 -19.87 17.06
N ALA A 27 10.71 -18.64 17.58
CA ALA A 27 9.42 -18.06 17.95
C ALA A 27 8.51 -17.78 16.74
N THR A 28 9.11 -17.49 15.59
CA THR A 28 8.40 -17.21 14.33
C THR A 28 8.30 -18.42 13.41
N GLY A 29 8.75 -19.60 13.86
CA GLY A 29 8.63 -20.87 13.13
C GLY A 29 9.47 -20.96 11.85
N ASN A 30 10.62 -20.26 11.78
CA ASN A 30 11.51 -20.19 10.61
C ASN A 30 10.82 -19.72 9.32
N VAL A 31 9.74 -18.95 9.41
CA VAL A 31 8.95 -18.49 8.25
C VAL A 31 9.72 -17.46 7.40
N GLY A 32 10.68 -16.73 7.99
CA GLY A 32 11.58 -15.83 7.26
C GLY A 32 12.24 -14.77 8.15
N VAL A 33 13.07 -13.92 7.55
CA VAL A 33 13.83 -12.86 8.24
C VAL A 33 12.93 -11.73 8.73
N GLN A 34 11.93 -11.32 7.95
CA GLN A 34 11.06 -10.18 8.29
C GLN A 34 10.18 -10.43 9.54
N PRO A 35 9.50 -11.58 9.67
CA PRO A 35 8.78 -11.90 10.91
C PRO A 35 9.72 -12.02 12.11
N ALA A 36 10.91 -12.59 11.91
CA ALA A 36 11.92 -12.69 12.96
C ALA A 36 12.42 -11.32 13.41
N MET A 37 12.58 -10.35 12.51
CA MET A 37 12.89 -8.96 12.87
C MET A 37 11.78 -8.30 13.68
N ASP A 38 10.53 -8.47 13.29
CA ASP A 38 9.39 -7.88 14.01
C ASP A 38 9.27 -8.43 15.44
N TRP A 39 9.53 -9.74 15.60
CA TRP A 39 9.64 -10.37 16.91
C TRP A 39 10.84 -9.86 17.71
N LEU A 40 12.01 -9.67 17.06
CA LEU A 40 13.19 -9.09 17.68
C LEU A 40 12.90 -7.67 18.20
N PHE A 41 12.25 -6.81 17.42
CA PHE A 41 11.92 -5.45 17.81
C PHE A 41 10.85 -5.39 18.91
N SER A 42 9.93 -6.35 18.94
CA SER A 42 8.86 -6.43 19.94
C SER A 42 9.35 -7.01 21.28
N ASN A 43 10.34 -7.89 21.26
CA ASN A 43 10.93 -8.51 22.45
C ASN A 43 12.30 -7.91 22.82
N THR A 44 12.41 -6.58 22.79
CA THR A 44 13.62 -5.83 23.19
C THR A 44 13.81 -5.67 24.70
N GLU A 45 12.79 -5.93 25.51
CA GLU A 45 12.83 -5.61 26.95
C GLU A 45 12.89 -6.81 27.91
N ASP A 46 12.87 -8.06 27.43
CA ASP A 46 12.86 -9.24 28.32
C ASP A 46 14.09 -10.15 28.11
N GLU A 47 14.93 -10.19 29.16
CA GLU A 47 16.18 -10.95 29.39
C GLU A 47 17.52 -10.29 29.03
N VAL A 48 18.18 -9.75 30.06
CA VAL A 48 19.64 -9.74 30.22
C VAL A 48 20.03 -10.98 31.03
N PRO A 49 21.09 -11.72 30.66
CA PRO A 49 22.40 -11.34 31.18
C PRO A 49 23.56 -11.34 30.16
N GLN A 50 24.41 -10.31 30.31
CA GLN A 50 25.86 -10.15 30.00
C GLN A 50 26.46 -10.98 28.85
N THR A 51 27.10 -10.39 27.83
CA THR A 51 28.25 -9.47 27.95
C THR A 51 28.37 -8.49 26.76
N GLY A 52 28.60 -7.20 27.05
CA GLY A 52 29.40 -6.29 26.19
C GLY A 52 28.69 -5.06 25.62
N ALA A 53 29.07 -3.88 26.16
CA ALA A 53 28.86 -2.50 25.68
C ALA A 53 27.43 -1.90 25.86
N SER A 54 27.21 -1.08 26.91
CA SER A 54 27.31 0.40 26.94
C SER A 54 26.15 1.07 26.19
N SER A 55 25.27 1.90 26.75
CA SER A 55 25.29 2.71 27.96
C SER A 55 23.85 2.95 28.44
N ALA A 56 23.66 2.97 29.76
CA ALA A 56 22.43 3.40 30.41
C ALA A 56 22.38 4.92 30.51
N GLU A 57 21.25 5.51 30.12
CA GLU A 57 20.84 6.87 30.45
C GLU A 57 19.92 6.77 31.69
N THR A 58 20.21 7.53 32.74
CA THR A 58 19.27 7.76 33.84
C THR A 58 19.26 9.24 34.18
N GLN A 59 18.04 9.73 34.26
CA GLN A 59 17.64 11.09 34.63
C GLN A 59 18.10 11.47 36.05
N VAL A 60 18.13 12.77 36.33
CA VAL A 60 17.27 13.47 37.32
C VAL A 60 17.96 14.75 37.85
N SER A 61 17.14 15.80 37.94
CA SER A 61 17.27 17.11 38.58
C SER A 61 17.92 17.13 39.98
N PRO A 62 18.35 18.31 40.48
CA PRO A 62 18.11 18.58 41.91
C PRO A 62 17.75 20.02 42.28
N GLN A 63 16.88 20.14 43.29
CA GLN A 63 16.55 21.36 44.05
C GLN A 63 17.06 21.23 45.51
N GLU A 64 17.70 22.30 45.98
CA GLU A 64 17.93 22.86 47.34
C GLU A 64 18.20 22.02 48.62
N SER A 65 19.32 22.41 49.26
CA SER A 65 19.51 22.87 50.66
C SER A 65 20.13 21.95 51.75
N SER A 66 21.17 22.54 52.37
CA SER A 66 21.58 22.52 53.79
C SER A 66 22.76 21.64 54.28
N SER A 67 23.67 22.37 54.95
CA SER A 67 24.56 22.03 56.08
C SER A 67 25.83 21.15 55.90
N ALA A 68 26.95 21.86 56.03
CA ALA A 68 28.24 21.52 56.65
C ALA A 68 28.47 20.10 57.25
N GLN A 69 29.56 19.43 56.86
CA GLN A 69 30.80 19.28 57.66
C GLN A 69 31.88 18.45 56.93
N SER A 70 33.11 18.99 56.99
CA SER A 70 34.44 18.36 56.91
C SER A 70 34.60 16.85 56.67
N SER A 71 35.40 16.47 55.66
CA SER A 71 36.75 15.88 55.87
C SER A 71 37.41 15.50 54.53
N ALA A 72 38.74 15.51 54.54
CA ALA A 72 39.67 15.47 53.41
C ALA A 72 39.51 14.29 52.43
N SER A 73 39.51 14.58 51.12
CA SER A 73 40.31 13.88 50.08
C SER A 73 39.84 14.22 48.64
N THR A 74 40.36 15.28 48.00
CA THR A 74 40.28 15.42 46.53
C THR A 74 41.43 16.29 46.01
N ALA A 75 42.55 15.66 45.66
CA ALA A 75 43.70 16.31 45.03
C ALA A 75 43.98 15.79 43.61
N THR A 76 43.01 15.16 42.95
CA THR A 76 43.18 14.56 41.61
C THR A 76 42.24 15.12 40.54
N ALA A 77 41.26 15.97 40.89
CA ALA A 77 40.32 16.58 39.93
C ALA A 77 40.83 17.90 39.30
N SER A 78 42.02 18.35 39.70
CA SER A 78 42.56 19.66 39.31
C SER A 78 43.42 19.60 38.05
N THR A 79 44.06 18.46 37.76
CA THR A 79 44.96 18.28 36.60
C THR A 79 44.18 18.06 35.30
N GLU A 80 43.18 17.16 35.29
CA GLU A 80 42.40 16.87 34.07
C GLU A 80 41.60 18.09 33.57
N LYS A 81 41.09 18.92 34.49
CA LYS A 81 40.41 20.18 34.13
C LYS A 81 41.37 21.23 33.56
N VAL A 82 42.62 21.24 34.02
CA VAL A 82 43.66 22.14 33.51
C VAL A 82 44.11 21.69 32.12
N GLU A 83 44.28 20.38 31.91
CA GLU A 83 44.60 19.78 30.60
C GLU A 83 43.48 19.99 29.56
N TYR A 84 42.22 19.86 29.96
CA TYR A 84 41.07 20.11 29.07
C TYR A 84 40.97 21.58 28.63
N HIS A 85 41.40 22.52 29.47
CA HIS A 85 41.38 23.95 29.14
C HIS A 85 42.59 24.36 28.27
N ALA A 86 43.75 23.72 28.47
CA ALA A 86 44.94 23.91 27.64
C ALA A 86 44.72 23.40 26.20
N THR A 87 44.19 22.19 26.06
CA THR A 87 43.90 21.56 24.75
C THR A 87 42.82 22.31 23.97
N LYS A 88 41.77 22.80 24.62
CA LYS A 88 40.68 23.56 23.96
C LYS A 88 41.06 25.00 23.59
N SER A 89 41.97 25.61 24.35
CA SER A 89 42.41 26.99 24.12
C SER A 89 43.62 27.10 23.18
N GLY A 90 44.25 25.98 22.79
CA GLY A 90 45.43 25.94 21.92
C GLY A 90 46.63 26.73 22.46
N HIS A 91 46.71 26.89 23.79
CA HIS A 91 47.76 27.67 24.45
C HIS A 91 48.62 26.72 25.29
N ASP A 92 49.52 25.99 24.61
CA ASP A 92 50.50 25.09 25.23
C ASP A 92 51.77 25.80 25.74
N SER A 93 51.83 27.13 25.64
CA SER A 93 52.95 27.90 26.19
C SER A 93 52.55 28.55 27.51
N PHE A 94 52.66 27.78 28.60
CA PHE A 94 52.70 28.33 29.96
C PHE A 94 54.08 28.95 30.20
N SER A 95 54.35 30.07 29.53
CA SER A 95 55.50 30.91 29.83
C SER A 95 55.18 31.71 31.09
N GLU A 96 55.75 31.29 32.23
CA GLU A 96 55.78 32.09 33.45
C GLU A 96 56.53 33.40 33.19
N SER A 97 55.83 34.42 32.69
CA SER A 97 56.36 35.77 32.59
C SER A 97 56.42 36.40 33.98
N LEU A 98 57.62 36.39 34.57
CA LEU A 98 58.07 37.21 35.69
C LEU A 98 58.19 38.70 35.31
N GLU A 99 57.10 39.27 34.78
CA GLU A 99 56.97 40.72 34.64
C GLU A 99 55.81 41.18 35.51
N GLU A 100 56.15 41.81 36.63
CA GLU A 100 55.22 42.53 37.50
C GLU A 100 54.47 43.59 36.68
N LYS A 101 53.33 43.18 36.11
CA LYS A 101 52.38 44.10 35.52
C LYS A 101 51.92 45.05 36.62
N LYS A 102 52.23 46.33 36.44
CA LYS A 102 51.75 47.45 37.26
C LYS A 102 50.28 47.19 37.63
N PRO A 103 49.92 47.15 38.92
CA PRO A 103 48.60 46.75 39.34
C PRO A 103 47.57 47.63 38.66
N LEU A 104 46.74 47.02 37.82
CA LEU A 104 45.66 47.69 37.11
C LEU A 104 44.85 48.47 38.14
N THR A 105 44.75 49.79 37.95
CA THR A 105 44.07 50.71 38.87
C THR A 105 42.65 50.22 39.11
N GLU A 106 42.11 50.39 40.32
CA GLU A 106 40.82 49.82 40.70
C GLU A 106 39.68 50.20 39.74
N ASP A 107 39.79 51.36 39.09
CA ASP A 107 38.82 51.85 38.12
C ASP A 107 38.90 51.12 36.76
N GLU A 108 40.11 50.79 36.29
CA GLU A 108 40.28 50.00 35.04
C GLU A 108 39.80 48.55 35.20
N LYS A 109 39.92 47.99 36.42
CA LYS A 109 39.36 46.66 36.74
C LYS A 109 37.83 46.68 36.75
N LYS A 110 37.23 47.74 37.33
CA LYS A 110 35.76 47.92 37.33
C LYS A 110 35.22 48.11 35.90
N GLU A 111 35.93 48.83 35.05
CA GLU A 111 35.51 49.06 33.67
C GLU A 111 35.60 47.77 32.82
N LYS A 112 36.66 46.98 32.98
CA LYS A 112 36.75 45.65 32.35
C LYS A 112 35.70 44.68 32.87
N LEU A 113 35.35 44.71 34.16
CA LEU A 113 34.25 43.93 34.72
C LEU A 113 32.90 44.34 34.11
N LYS A 114 32.62 45.64 33.97
CA LYS A 114 31.40 46.14 33.29
C LYS A 114 31.35 45.73 31.82
N GLN A 115 32.45 45.85 31.08
CA GLN A 115 32.52 45.41 29.69
C GLN A 115 32.32 43.89 29.56
N LEU A 116 32.86 43.10 30.48
CA LEU A 116 32.65 41.65 30.52
C LEU A 116 31.19 41.30 30.83
N GLU A 117 30.59 41.96 31.82
CA GLU A 117 29.19 41.77 32.22
C GLU A 117 28.24 42.15 31.08
N GLU A 118 28.52 43.25 30.38
CA GLU A 118 27.74 43.68 29.22
C GLU A 118 27.87 42.70 28.04
N LYS A 119 29.07 42.18 27.77
CA LYS A 119 29.30 41.17 26.73
C LYS A 119 28.63 39.83 27.07
N MET A 120 28.61 39.45 28.35
CA MET A 120 27.87 38.27 28.82
C MET A 120 26.36 38.47 28.74
N ARG A 121 25.86 39.67 29.03
CA ARG A 121 24.43 40.03 28.86
C ARG A 121 24.02 40.01 27.39
N GLN A 122 24.85 40.54 26.49
CA GLN A 122 24.62 40.47 25.05
C GLN A 122 24.60 39.02 24.56
N LYS A 123 25.59 38.21 24.94
CA LYS A 123 25.66 36.79 24.56
C LYS A 123 24.51 35.95 25.13
N ARG A 124 24.01 36.27 26.31
CA ARG A 124 22.80 35.62 26.88
C ARG A 124 21.54 35.96 26.08
N LYS A 125 21.35 37.24 25.73
CA LYS A 125 20.20 37.68 24.90
C LYS A 125 20.24 37.08 23.50
N GLU A 126 21.40 37.07 22.86
CA GLU A 126 21.58 36.44 21.54
C GLU A 126 21.28 34.94 21.58
N ARG A 127 21.74 34.23 22.62
CA ARG A 127 21.44 32.81 22.80
C ARG A 127 19.95 32.56 23.04
N GLU A 128 19.29 33.41 23.83
CA GLU A 128 17.85 33.32 24.09
C GLU A 128 17.01 33.59 22.82
N GLU A 129 17.42 34.55 21.99
CA GLU A 129 16.79 34.83 20.71
C GLU A 129 16.98 33.69 19.70
N LEU A 130 18.19 33.10 19.66
CA LEU A 130 18.48 31.93 18.82
C LEU A 130 17.64 30.71 19.23
N GLU A 131 17.56 30.43 20.53
CA GLU A 131 16.77 29.30 21.06
C GLU A 131 15.27 29.51 20.82
N LYS A 132 14.78 30.75 20.91
CA LYS A 132 13.42 31.12 20.52
C LYS A 132 13.17 30.97 19.02
N GLN A 133 14.14 31.30 18.17
CA GLN A 133 14.03 31.06 16.72
C GLN A 133 14.03 29.56 16.41
N GLU A 134 14.92 28.79 17.03
CA GLU A 134 15.04 27.35 16.83
C GLU A 134 13.78 26.60 17.27
N SER A 135 13.16 27.00 18.39
CA SER A 135 11.87 26.44 18.82
C SER A 135 10.72 26.76 17.85
N LEU A 136 10.65 28.00 17.35
CA LEU A 136 9.67 28.37 16.32
C LEU A 136 9.91 27.63 14.99
N GLU A 137 11.16 27.37 14.62
CA GLU A 137 11.50 26.60 13.42
C GLU A 137 11.15 25.12 13.60
N LYS A 138 11.45 24.52 14.75
CA LYS A 138 11.05 23.14 15.07
C LYS A 138 9.53 22.98 15.04
N GLU A 139 8.78 23.94 15.58
CA GLU A 139 7.32 23.92 15.52
C GLU A 139 6.80 24.08 14.08
N LYS A 140 7.39 24.98 13.28
CA LYS A 140 7.06 25.12 11.85
C LYS A 140 7.34 23.86 11.06
N ILE A 141 8.46 23.17 11.32
CA ILE A 141 8.81 21.90 10.66
C ILE A 141 7.79 20.83 11.00
N ARG A 142 7.33 20.73 12.25
CA ARG A 142 6.27 19.80 12.66
C ARG A 142 4.96 20.06 11.92
N ILE A 143 4.54 21.32 11.81
CA ILE A 143 3.31 21.68 11.10
C ILE A 143 3.46 21.41 9.59
N LYS A 144 4.63 21.75 9.03
CA LYS A 144 4.92 21.57 7.61
C LYS A 144 4.96 20.09 7.23
N SER A 145 5.60 19.22 8.03
CA SER A 145 5.66 17.79 7.74
C SER A 145 4.29 17.12 7.81
N GLY A 146 3.43 17.51 8.76
CA GLY A 146 2.04 17.04 8.82
C GLY A 146 1.23 17.48 7.60
N LYS A 147 1.39 18.73 7.17
CA LYS A 147 0.73 19.26 5.97
C LYS A 147 1.25 18.57 4.69
N GLU A 148 2.55 18.35 4.60
CA GLU A 148 3.21 17.70 3.46
C GLU A 148 2.78 16.23 3.33
N MET A 149 2.64 15.50 4.44
CA MET A 149 2.08 14.14 4.42
C MET A 149 0.63 14.11 3.95
N ALA A 150 -0.20 15.06 4.40
CA ALA A 150 -1.59 15.15 3.97
C ALA A 150 -1.70 15.51 2.47
N GLU A 151 -0.86 16.43 2.00
CA GLU A 151 -0.81 16.84 0.60
C GLU A 151 -0.25 15.72 -0.31
N ALA A 152 0.76 14.99 0.15
CA ALA A 152 1.29 13.82 -0.55
C ALA A 152 0.24 12.72 -0.73
N LYS A 153 -0.55 12.43 0.32
CA LYS A 153 -1.64 11.46 0.24
C LYS A 153 -2.73 11.90 -0.75
N LYS A 154 -3.17 13.16 -0.68
CA LYS A 154 -4.14 13.72 -1.62
C LYS A 154 -3.66 13.67 -3.07
N LYS A 155 -2.36 13.94 -3.29
CA LYS A 155 -1.75 13.89 -4.62
C LYS A 155 -1.64 12.46 -5.16
N MET A 156 -1.40 11.48 -4.29
CA MET A 156 -1.42 10.06 -4.66
C MET A 156 -2.83 9.62 -5.11
N GLU A 157 -3.85 9.95 -4.32
CA GLU A 157 -5.26 9.69 -4.65
C GLU A 157 -5.69 10.38 -5.96
N GLU A 158 -5.26 11.64 -6.18
CA GLU A 158 -5.55 12.37 -7.41
C GLU A 158 -4.87 11.74 -8.63
N LEU A 159 -3.63 11.27 -8.50
CA LEU A 159 -2.92 10.58 -9.57
C LEU A 159 -3.57 9.23 -9.92
N GLU A 160 -4.03 8.47 -8.92
CA GLU A 160 -4.77 7.22 -9.12
C GLU A 160 -6.10 7.48 -9.84
N MET A 161 -6.86 8.46 -9.37
CA MET A 161 -8.13 8.87 -9.99
C MET A 161 -7.91 9.37 -11.42
N LYS A 162 -6.86 10.16 -11.67
CA LYS A 162 -6.51 10.63 -13.02
C LYS A 162 -6.15 9.47 -13.94
N LYS A 163 -5.35 8.51 -13.48
CA LYS A 163 -4.97 7.31 -14.24
C LYS A 163 -6.20 6.46 -14.59
N LEU A 164 -7.15 6.31 -13.66
CA LEU A 164 -8.39 5.59 -13.90
C LEU A 164 -9.26 6.28 -14.96
N LEU A 165 -9.38 7.61 -14.91
CA LEU A 165 -10.11 8.37 -15.92
C LEU A 165 -9.43 8.32 -17.30
N GLU A 166 -8.10 8.36 -17.35
CA GLU A 166 -7.32 8.24 -18.58
C GLU A 166 -7.48 6.85 -19.21
N GLN A 167 -7.40 5.78 -18.41
CA GLN A 167 -7.66 4.41 -18.87
C GLN A 167 -9.07 4.27 -19.42
N ARG A 168 -10.09 4.75 -18.70
CA ARG A 168 -11.48 4.71 -19.16
C ARG A 168 -11.71 5.49 -20.46
N LYS A 169 -11.01 6.63 -20.64
CA LYS A 169 -11.07 7.40 -21.89
C LYS A 169 -10.39 6.65 -23.04
N ARG A 170 -9.22 6.06 -22.78
CA ARG A 170 -8.46 5.28 -23.76
C ARG A 170 -9.22 4.05 -24.23
N GLU A 171 -9.79 3.27 -23.32
CA GLU A 171 -10.64 2.13 -23.65
C GLU A 171 -11.86 2.54 -24.47
N LYS A 172 -12.52 3.65 -24.12
CA LYS A 172 -13.65 4.18 -24.89
C LYS A 172 -13.24 4.62 -26.29
N GLU A 173 -12.05 5.18 -26.45
CA GLU A 173 -11.51 5.59 -27.75
C GLU A 173 -11.10 4.39 -28.60
N GLU A 174 -10.47 3.38 -28.00
CA GLU A 174 -10.11 2.11 -28.65
C GLU A 174 -11.37 1.33 -29.08
N ASP A 175 -12.42 1.27 -28.26
CA ASP A 175 -13.71 0.67 -28.65
C ASP A 175 -14.39 1.46 -29.78
N ARG A 176 -14.30 2.79 -29.76
CA ARG A 176 -14.81 3.63 -30.86
C ARG A 176 -14.06 3.36 -32.17
N ILE A 177 -12.73 3.28 -32.12
CA ILE A 177 -11.87 3.00 -33.28
C ILE A 177 -12.15 1.58 -33.78
N ALA A 178 -12.27 0.59 -32.90
CA ALA A 178 -12.58 -0.79 -33.27
C ALA A 178 -13.96 -0.90 -33.95
N ARG A 179 -14.98 -0.22 -33.42
CA ARG A 179 -16.31 -0.17 -34.04
C ARG A 179 -16.29 0.53 -35.39
N GLN A 180 -15.50 1.59 -35.55
CA GLN A 180 -15.32 2.26 -36.85
C GLN A 180 -14.63 1.34 -37.87
N ALA A 181 -13.55 0.66 -37.48
CA ALA A 181 -12.85 -0.28 -38.35
C ALA A 181 -13.76 -1.45 -38.79
N ILE A 182 -14.60 -1.98 -37.90
CA ILE A 182 -15.59 -3.01 -38.26
C ILE A 182 -16.61 -2.44 -39.26
N ARG A 183 -17.12 -1.22 -39.03
CA ARG A 183 -18.07 -0.58 -39.93
C ARG A 183 -17.48 -0.36 -41.32
N GLU A 184 -16.25 0.14 -41.41
CA GLU A 184 -15.54 0.32 -42.69
C GLU A 184 -15.31 -1.01 -43.40
N LYS A 185 -14.96 -2.08 -42.67
CA LYS A 185 -14.80 -3.42 -43.24
C LYS A 185 -16.10 -3.95 -43.84
N ILE A 186 -17.23 -3.74 -43.16
CA ILE A 186 -18.57 -4.12 -43.66
C ILE A 186 -18.94 -3.30 -44.90
N GLU A 187 -18.62 -2.00 -44.91
CA GLU A 187 -18.89 -1.13 -46.05
C GLU A 187 -18.05 -1.51 -47.27
N ALA A 188 -16.76 -1.79 -47.08
CA ALA A 188 -15.88 -2.27 -48.13
C ALA A 188 -16.33 -3.61 -48.71
N ASP A 189 -16.72 -4.58 -47.87
CA ASP A 189 -17.25 -5.87 -48.32
C ASP A 189 -18.58 -5.71 -49.08
N LYS A 190 -19.49 -4.87 -48.56
CA LYS A 190 -20.76 -4.54 -49.22
C LYS A 190 -20.54 -3.84 -50.56
N ALA A 191 -19.57 -2.93 -50.65
CA ALA A 191 -19.19 -2.25 -51.88
C ALA A 191 -18.55 -3.21 -52.89
N ALA A 192 -17.66 -4.10 -52.45
CA ALA A 192 -17.05 -5.13 -53.29
C ALA A 192 -18.09 -6.12 -53.84
N ARG A 193 -19.05 -6.55 -53.01
CA ARG A 193 -20.17 -7.40 -53.45
C ARG A 193 -21.08 -6.68 -54.43
N ARG A 194 -21.38 -5.40 -54.19
CA ARG A 194 -22.16 -4.57 -55.13
C ARG A 194 -21.42 -4.41 -56.46
N ALA A 195 -20.11 -4.16 -56.44
CA ALA A 195 -19.30 -4.04 -57.65
C ALA A 195 -19.22 -5.36 -58.44
N LYS A 196 -19.04 -6.50 -57.75
CA LYS A 196 -19.09 -7.83 -58.37
C LYS A 196 -20.45 -8.14 -58.99
N ALA A 197 -21.54 -7.90 -58.25
CA ALA A 197 -22.90 -8.09 -58.76
C ALA A 197 -23.19 -7.17 -59.96
N ALA A 198 -22.70 -5.93 -59.95
CA ALA A 198 -22.83 -5.01 -61.08
C ALA A 198 -21.99 -5.47 -62.31
N ALA A 199 -20.78 -6.01 -62.08
CA ALA A 199 -19.97 -6.58 -63.15
C ALA A 199 -20.57 -7.87 -63.73
N GLU A 200 -21.22 -8.70 -62.91
CA GLU A 200 -21.91 -9.92 -63.31
C GLU A 200 -23.21 -9.61 -64.08
N TYR A 201 -23.96 -8.57 -63.67
CA TYR A 201 -25.14 -8.08 -64.40
C TYR A 201 -24.80 -7.35 -65.71
N GLY A 202 -23.55 -6.92 -65.90
CA GLY A 202 -23.08 -6.33 -67.16
C GLY A 202 -22.80 -7.36 -68.26
N ASN A 203 -22.85 -8.66 -67.96
CA ASN A 203 -22.33 -9.69 -68.86
C ASN A 203 -23.23 -10.93 -69.05
N LEU A 204 -24.56 -10.79 -69.08
CA LEU A 204 -25.48 -11.91 -69.38
C LEU A 204 -26.59 -11.55 -70.38
N VAL A 205 -26.47 -12.19 -71.55
CA VAL A 205 -27.49 -12.46 -72.59
C VAL A 205 -28.58 -13.40 -72.00
N PRO A 206 -29.87 -13.32 -72.39
CA PRO A 206 -30.95 -14.05 -71.73
C PRO A 206 -31.25 -15.42 -72.38
N SER A 207 -31.37 -16.48 -71.57
CA SER A 207 -31.96 -17.80 -71.89
C SER A 207 -31.84 -18.64 -70.59
N VAL A 208 -32.80 -19.36 -70.00
CA VAL A 208 -34.13 -19.91 -70.27
C VAL A 208 -34.76 -20.26 -68.89
N PRO A 209 -36.10 -20.42 -68.75
CA PRO A 209 -36.73 -20.84 -67.48
C PRO A 209 -36.99 -22.35 -67.42
N VAL A 210 -36.68 -23.00 -66.30
CA VAL A 210 -37.15 -24.36 -65.93
C VAL A 210 -37.28 -24.46 -64.40
N PRO A 211 -38.05 -25.41 -63.82
CA PRO A 211 -39.28 -25.11 -63.09
C PRO A 211 -39.21 -25.48 -61.59
N THR A 212 -40.32 -25.15 -60.92
CA THR A 212 -40.81 -25.48 -59.57
C THR A 212 -40.18 -26.70 -58.85
N PRO A 213 -39.80 -26.58 -57.56
CA PRO A 213 -39.66 -27.73 -56.66
C PRO A 213 -40.92 -27.98 -55.81
N ALA A 214 -41.29 -29.25 -55.70
CA ALA A 214 -42.31 -29.83 -54.83
C ALA A 214 -41.77 -29.99 -53.36
N PRO A 215 -42.60 -30.44 -52.38
CA PRO A 215 -42.53 -30.03 -50.98
C PRO A 215 -41.36 -30.58 -50.17
N ALA A 216 -40.95 -29.80 -49.16
CA ALA A 216 -39.79 -30.00 -48.29
C ALA A 216 -39.87 -31.29 -47.45
N PRO A 217 -38.73 -31.99 -47.23
CA PRO A 217 -38.61 -33.03 -46.21
C PRO A 217 -38.51 -32.43 -44.79
N ALA A 218 -38.92 -33.21 -43.80
CA ALA A 218 -38.91 -32.90 -42.37
C ALA A 218 -37.54 -32.39 -41.84
N PRO A 219 -37.52 -31.57 -40.77
CA PRO A 219 -36.27 -30.99 -40.28
C PRO A 219 -35.35 -32.06 -39.69
N ALA A 220 -34.12 -32.12 -40.19
CA ALA A 220 -33.02 -32.84 -39.56
C ALA A 220 -32.66 -32.20 -38.20
N PRO A 221 -32.12 -32.96 -37.24
CA PRO A 221 -31.65 -32.41 -35.97
C PRO A 221 -30.57 -31.36 -36.21
N THR A 222 -30.77 -30.18 -35.63
CA THR A 222 -29.82 -29.08 -35.62
C THR A 222 -28.46 -29.53 -35.08
N PRO A 223 -27.33 -29.20 -35.75
CA PRO A 223 -26.01 -29.45 -35.18
C PRO A 223 -25.84 -28.60 -33.91
N ALA A 224 -25.42 -29.25 -32.82
CA ALA A 224 -25.10 -28.59 -31.57
C ALA A 224 -24.07 -27.47 -31.80
N ALA A 225 -24.32 -26.29 -31.23
CA ALA A 225 -23.46 -25.12 -31.36
C ALA A 225 -22.00 -25.44 -30.95
N PRO A 226 -21.00 -24.85 -31.64
CA PRO A 226 -19.60 -25.06 -31.30
C PRO A 226 -19.33 -24.57 -29.87
N LYS A 227 -18.73 -25.43 -29.04
CA LYS A 227 -18.27 -25.09 -27.69
C LYS A 227 -17.16 -24.05 -27.82
N ARG A 228 -17.51 -22.78 -27.67
CA ARG A 228 -16.56 -21.69 -27.52
C ARG A 228 -16.29 -21.51 -26.04
N ASP A 229 -15.01 -21.43 -25.67
CA ASP A 229 -14.62 -21.13 -24.30
C ASP A 229 -14.79 -19.63 -24.07
N TYR A 230 -15.78 -19.25 -23.26
CA TYR A 230 -16.00 -17.86 -22.88
C TYR A 230 -15.34 -17.59 -21.53
N THR A 231 -14.72 -16.42 -21.38
CA THR A 231 -14.09 -15.99 -20.11
C THR A 231 -15.08 -15.34 -19.15
N GLU A 232 -16.22 -14.88 -19.66
CA GLU A 232 -17.26 -14.17 -18.92
C GLU A 232 -18.62 -14.80 -19.22
N THR A 233 -19.54 -14.69 -18.26
CA THR A 233 -20.94 -15.08 -18.41
C THR A 233 -21.88 -13.98 -17.95
N ARG A 234 -22.98 -13.80 -18.68
CA ARG A 234 -24.04 -12.87 -18.32
C ARG A 234 -25.23 -13.61 -17.73
N LEU A 235 -25.50 -13.39 -16.45
CA LEU A 235 -26.62 -13.99 -15.75
C LEU A 235 -27.77 -13.00 -15.62
N GLN A 236 -28.96 -13.43 -16.02
CA GLN A 236 -30.22 -12.75 -15.69
C GLN A 236 -30.89 -13.49 -14.53
N ILE A 237 -30.95 -12.83 -13.38
CA ILE A 237 -31.53 -13.36 -12.15
C ILE A 237 -32.95 -12.84 -12.02
N ARG A 238 -33.94 -13.73 -11.93
CA ARG A 238 -35.35 -13.37 -11.70
C ARG A 238 -35.65 -13.49 -10.21
N LEU A 239 -36.00 -12.37 -9.58
CA LEU A 239 -36.36 -12.30 -8.17
C LEU A 239 -37.81 -12.77 -7.92
N THR A 240 -38.15 -12.99 -6.66
CA THR A 240 -39.47 -13.52 -6.25
C THR A 240 -40.61 -12.49 -6.39
N ASN A 241 -40.27 -11.21 -6.52
CA ASN A 241 -41.19 -10.09 -6.75
C ASN A 241 -41.42 -9.81 -8.25
N GLY A 242 -40.76 -10.55 -9.15
CA GLY A 242 -40.84 -10.36 -10.60
C GLY A 242 -39.77 -9.43 -11.18
N ASP A 243 -39.01 -8.73 -10.33
CA ASP A 243 -37.87 -7.92 -10.77
C ASP A 243 -36.77 -8.81 -11.31
N THR A 244 -35.93 -8.26 -12.20
CA THR A 244 -34.79 -9.00 -12.74
C THR A 244 -33.49 -8.24 -12.53
N LEU A 245 -32.53 -8.88 -11.87
CA LEU A 245 -31.15 -8.39 -11.78
C LEU A 245 -30.36 -8.97 -12.95
N THR A 246 -29.51 -8.16 -13.57
CA THR A 246 -28.63 -8.64 -14.65
C THR A 246 -27.21 -8.26 -14.32
N GLN A 247 -26.33 -9.25 -14.28
CA GLN A 247 -24.94 -9.07 -13.88
C GLN A 247 -24.03 -9.95 -14.73
N THR A 248 -22.82 -9.43 -15.01
CA THR A 248 -21.75 -10.19 -15.65
C THR A 248 -20.82 -10.73 -14.58
N PHE A 249 -20.48 -12.01 -14.70
CA PHE A 249 -19.60 -12.78 -13.81
C PHE A 249 -18.48 -13.42 -14.64
N GLY A 250 -17.35 -13.74 -14.00
CA GLY A 250 -16.29 -14.52 -14.64
C GLY A 250 -16.71 -15.98 -14.86
N ALA A 251 -16.30 -16.62 -15.95
CA ALA A 251 -16.66 -18.02 -16.23
C ALA A 251 -16.16 -19.00 -15.16
N LYS A 252 -15.03 -18.66 -14.50
CA LYS A 252 -14.42 -19.43 -13.41
C LYS A 252 -14.87 -18.99 -12.02
N GLU A 253 -15.75 -17.99 -11.91
CA GLU A 253 -16.30 -17.60 -10.61
C GLU A 253 -17.26 -18.67 -10.10
N GLN A 254 -17.40 -18.75 -8.78
CA GLN A 254 -18.27 -19.71 -8.12
C GLN A 254 -19.73 -19.23 -8.10
N LEU A 255 -20.67 -20.17 -8.11
CA LEU A 255 -22.10 -19.83 -7.97
C LEU A 255 -22.42 -19.14 -6.62
N SER A 256 -21.61 -19.35 -5.58
CA SER A 256 -21.67 -18.62 -4.30
C SER A 256 -21.57 -17.10 -4.47
N ALA A 257 -20.75 -16.61 -5.41
CA ALA A 257 -20.62 -15.18 -5.71
C ALA A 257 -21.93 -14.60 -6.27
N VAL A 258 -22.64 -15.38 -7.10
CA VAL A 258 -23.97 -15.00 -7.62
C VAL A 258 -24.98 -14.93 -6.49
N ARG A 259 -24.94 -15.87 -5.54
CA ARG A 259 -25.81 -15.86 -4.36
C ARG A 259 -25.57 -14.63 -3.48
N LEU A 260 -24.31 -14.29 -3.20
CA LEU A 260 -23.95 -13.09 -2.44
C LEU A 260 -24.41 -11.81 -3.16
N TYR A 261 -24.20 -11.74 -4.48
CA TYR A 261 -24.68 -10.61 -5.29
C TYR A 261 -26.20 -10.42 -5.17
N ILE A 262 -26.96 -11.52 -5.16
CA ILE A 262 -28.40 -11.48 -4.93
C ILE A 262 -28.68 -10.95 -3.53
N GLU A 263 -28.08 -11.50 -2.48
CA GLU A 263 -28.30 -11.04 -1.10
C GLU A 263 -28.05 -9.53 -0.91
N MET A 264 -27.05 -8.97 -1.61
CA MET A 264 -26.71 -7.54 -1.54
C MET A 264 -27.62 -6.64 -2.37
N ASN A 265 -28.13 -7.12 -3.52
CA ASN A 265 -28.83 -6.29 -4.50
C ASN A 265 -30.33 -6.62 -4.64
N ARG A 266 -30.85 -7.55 -3.84
CA ARG A 266 -32.25 -7.94 -3.96
C ARG A 266 -33.19 -6.87 -3.42
N THR A 267 -34.31 -6.72 -4.10
CA THR A 267 -35.42 -5.84 -3.73
C THR A 267 -36.56 -6.59 -3.03
N ASP A 268 -36.49 -7.92 -2.93
CA ASP A 268 -37.51 -8.78 -2.31
C ASP A 268 -37.24 -9.04 -0.80
N PRO A 269 -38.28 -9.32 0.02
CA PRO A 269 -38.17 -9.32 1.48
C PRO A 269 -37.22 -10.39 2.00
N PRO A 270 -36.24 -10.08 2.88
CA PRO A 270 -35.12 -10.95 3.29
C PRO A 270 -35.58 -12.32 3.83
N GLY A 271 -34.83 -13.37 3.50
CA GLY A 271 -35.18 -14.75 3.86
C GLY A 271 -34.46 -15.79 2.98
N PRO A 272 -34.50 -17.08 3.39
CA PRO A 272 -33.81 -18.16 2.70
C PRO A 272 -34.41 -18.41 1.32
N PHE A 273 -33.53 -18.58 0.33
CA PHE A 273 -33.91 -18.84 -1.05
C PHE A 273 -33.01 -19.90 -1.68
N ASN A 274 -33.51 -20.54 -2.72
CA ASN A 274 -32.76 -21.44 -3.60
C ASN A 274 -32.70 -20.86 -5.01
N LEU A 275 -31.68 -21.25 -5.76
CA LEU A 275 -31.50 -20.87 -7.15
C LEU A 275 -31.94 -22.03 -8.07
N LEU A 276 -32.66 -21.68 -9.14
CA LEU A 276 -33.19 -22.62 -10.12
C LEU A 276 -32.85 -22.16 -11.54
N THR A 277 -32.41 -23.05 -12.43
CA THR A 277 -32.33 -22.80 -13.88
C THR A 277 -33.62 -23.26 -14.59
N ASN A 278 -33.94 -22.66 -15.74
CA ASN A 278 -35.14 -23.06 -16.51
C ASN A 278 -34.88 -24.23 -17.47
N PHE A 279 -33.72 -24.25 -18.15
CA PHE A 279 -33.36 -25.28 -19.13
C PHE A 279 -31.83 -25.55 -19.13
N PRO A 280 -31.37 -26.77 -18.85
CA PRO A 280 -32.13 -27.83 -18.16
C PRO A 280 -32.57 -27.35 -16.78
N ARG A 281 -33.76 -27.76 -16.33
CA ARG A 281 -34.28 -27.36 -15.02
C ARG A 281 -33.45 -28.03 -13.92
N LYS A 282 -32.63 -27.26 -13.22
CA LYS A 282 -31.79 -27.71 -12.09
C LYS A 282 -32.04 -26.80 -10.89
N VAL A 283 -32.31 -27.40 -9.74
CA VAL A 283 -32.32 -26.69 -8.45
C VAL A 283 -30.92 -26.82 -7.87
N PHE A 284 -30.27 -25.70 -7.55
CA PHE A 284 -28.92 -25.71 -6.99
C PHE A 284 -28.94 -26.02 -5.50
N SER A 285 -28.10 -26.98 -5.10
CA SER A 285 -27.88 -27.43 -3.74
C SER A 285 -26.65 -26.75 -3.12
N PHE A 286 -26.35 -27.02 -1.84
CA PHE A 286 -25.19 -26.44 -1.15
C PHE A 286 -23.88 -26.74 -1.90
N GLU A 287 -23.71 -27.98 -2.38
CA GLU A 287 -22.51 -28.44 -3.10
C GLU A 287 -22.31 -27.72 -4.45
N ASP A 288 -23.40 -27.32 -5.11
CA ASP A 288 -23.32 -26.60 -6.38
C ASP A 288 -22.82 -25.15 -6.21
N TYR A 289 -22.91 -24.57 -5.01
CA TYR A 289 -22.44 -23.19 -4.78
C TYR A 289 -20.92 -23.06 -4.84
N ASP A 290 -20.19 -24.14 -4.59
CA ASP A 290 -18.72 -24.15 -4.65
C ASP A 290 -18.20 -24.40 -6.08
N ALA A 291 -19.07 -24.83 -6.99
CA ALA A 291 -18.73 -25.10 -8.38
C ALA A 291 -18.66 -23.81 -9.21
N PRO A 292 -17.73 -23.73 -10.18
CA PRO A 292 -17.62 -22.60 -11.09
C PRO A 292 -18.75 -22.57 -12.13
N LEU A 293 -19.07 -21.37 -12.63
CA LEU A 293 -20.21 -21.14 -13.53
C LEU A 293 -20.07 -21.87 -14.88
N ASP A 294 -18.85 -22.14 -15.34
CA ASP A 294 -18.57 -22.94 -16.55
C ASP A 294 -18.95 -24.41 -16.39
N VAL A 295 -18.58 -25.03 -15.27
CA VAL A 295 -18.91 -26.42 -14.92
C VAL A 295 -20.42 -26.59 -14.76
N LEU A 296 -21.09 -25.57 -14.24
CA LEU A 296 -22.55 -25.56 -14.09
C LEU A 296 -23.31 -25.31 -15.41
N GLY A 297 -22.60 -25.07 -16.52
CA GLY A 297 -23.21 -24.83 -17.83
C GLY A 297 -23.96 -23.50 -17.90
N LEU A 298 -23.60 -22.53 -17.05
CA LEU A 298 -24.21 -21.20 -17.01
C LEU A 298 -23.54 -20.21 -17.98
N VAL A 299 -22.53 -20.65 -18.73
CA VAL A 299 -21.75 -19.88 -19.70
C VAL A 299 -22.28 -20.17 -21.12
N PRO A 300 -22.39 -19.18 -22.03
CA PRO A 300 -22.04 -17.75 -21.90
C PRO A 300 -23.15 -16.85 -21.33
N SER A 301 -24.38 -17.34 -21.27
CA SER A 301 -25.48 -16.62 -20.66
C SER A 301 -26.52 -17.61 -20.16
N ALA A 302 -27.06 -17.33 -18.97
CA ALA A 302 -28.06 -18.17 -18.36
C ALA A 302 -29.08 -17.33 -17.58
N VAL A 303 -30.26 -17.91 -17.41
CA VAL A 303 -31.33 -17.34 -16.59
C VAL A 303 -31.46 -18.16 -15.32
N VAL A 304 -31.26 -17.50 -14.18
CA VAL A 304 -31.40 -18.09 -12.85
C VAL A 304 -32.63 -17.48 -12.18
N ILE A 305 -33.41 -18.30 -11.51
CA ILE A 305 -34.65 -17.90 -10.85
C ILE A 305 -34.46 -18.10 -9.35
N VAL A 306 -34.76 -17.06 -8.58
CA VAL A 306 -34.78 -17.11 -7.12
C VAL A 306 -36.12 -17.72 -6.69
N GLN A 307 -36.05 -18.87 -6.03
CA GLN A 307 -37.20 -19.55 -5.46
C GLN A 307 -37.15 -19.42 -3.94
N LYS A 308 -38.26 -18.99 -3.32
CA LYS A 308 -38.37 -19.01 -1.85
C LYS A 308 -38.20 -20.45 -1.37
N LYS A 309 -37.32 -20.67 -0.38
CA LYS A 309 -37.21 -21.97 0.26
C LYS A 309 -38.46 -22.13 1.13
N VAL A 310 -39.41 -22.94 0.67
CA VAL A 310 -40.54 -23.37 1.51
C VAL A 310 -39.97 -24.41 2.46
N GLU A 311 -39.87 -24.06 3.74
CA GLU A 311 -39.64 -25.03 4.82
C GLU A 311 -40.82 -25.98 4.96
#